data_AF-A0A813ZTV7-F1
#
_entry.id   AF-A0A813ZTV7-F1
#
_cell.length_a   1.000
_cell.length_b   1.000
_cell.length_c   1.000
_cell.angle_alpha   90.00
_cell.angle_beta   90.00
_cell.angle_gamma   90.00
#
_symmetry.space_group_name_H-M   'P 1'
#
loop_
_entity.id
_entity.type
_entity.pdbx_description
1 polymer ?
#
loop_
_entity_poly.entity_id
_entity_poly.type
_entity_poly.pdbx_seq_one_letter_code
_entity_poly.pdbx_strand_id
1 'polypeptide(L)'
;MQSIGLLDLPDEILVMIFTKFNTVEAFDSLLDTHDKIDKLVYDPIFTNRLTLFKWSSNNIIDLLYDYVIDRLCFRILPKIYNNIKWLNLEFLSIDRILCFAIYPNLYGLGLFNMPIDETVSVNR
;
A
#
# COMPACT_ATOMS: atom_id res chain seq x y z
N MET A 1 -37.34 -4.62 -3.11
CA MET A 1 -36.23 -3.69 -2.85
C MET A 1 -34.98 -4.38 -3.38
N GLN A 2 -34.47 -4.00 -4.56
CA GLN A 2 -33.26 -4.59 -5.11
C GLN A 2 -32.05 -3.99 -4.38
N SER A 3 -31.13 -4.83 -3.89
CA SER A 3 -29.85 -4.33 -3.37
C SER A 3 -28.98 -3.89 -4.54
N ILE A 4 -28.46 -2.68 -4.47
CA ILE A 4 -27.41 -2.21 -5.38
C ILE A 4 -26.13 -2.95 -4.99
N GLY A 5 -25.56 -3.72 -5.92
CA GLY A 5 -24.28 -4.38 -5.72
C GLY A 5 -23.13 -3.37 -5.77
N LEU A 6 -21.98 -3.73 -5.18
CA LEU A 6 -20.79 -2.86 -5.22
C LEU A 6 -20.42 -2.48 -6.65
N LEU A 7 -20.48 -3.43 -7.58
CA LEU A 7 -20.12 -3.23 -8.99
C LEU A 7 -21.08 -2.32 -9.76
N ASP A 8 -22.28 -2.07 -9.23
CA ASP A 8 -23.27 -1.17 -9.82
C ASP A 8 -22.99 0.31 -9.50
N LEU A 9 -22.07 0.58 -8.56
CA LEU A 9 -21.70 1.94 -8.18
C LEU A 9 -20.85 2.63 -9.27
N PRO A 10 -20.95 3.95 -9.43
CA PRO A 10 -20.03 4.73 -10.26
C PRO A 10 -18.56 4.57 -9.83
N ASP A 11 -17.63 4.70 -10.77
CA ASP A 11 -16.20 4.52 -10.52
C ASP A 11 -15.69 5.49 -9.45
N GLU A 12 -16.18 6.74 -9.46
CA GLU A 12 -15.80 7.76 -8.48
C GLU A 12 -16.16 7.33 -7.05
N ILE A 13 -17.33 6.71 -6.87
CA ILE A 13 -17.77 6.21 -5.57
C ILE A 13 -16.90 5.01 -5.15
N LEU A 14 -16.55 4.14 -6.09
CA LEU A 14 -15.68 3.00 -5.82
C LEU A 14 -14.27 3.44 -5.44
N VAL A 15 -13.69 4.44 -6.12
CA VAL A 15 -12.40 5.03 -5.73
C VAL A 15 -12.49 5.62 -4.32
N MET A 16 -13.57 6.35 -4.00
CA MET A 16 -13.77 6.92 -2.66
C MET A 16 -13.87 5.85 -1.58
N ILE A 17 -14.50 4.70 -1.87
CA ILE A 17 -14.55 3.56 -0.96
C ILE A 17 -13.16 2.93 -0.84
N PHE A 18 -12.48 2.69 -1.96
CA PHE A 18 -11.20 2.00 -1.96
C PHE A 18 -10.08 2.78 -1.29
N THR A 19 -10.06 4.11 -1.43
CA THR A 19 -9.13 4.99 -0.71
C THR A 19 -9.28 4.95 0.82
N LYS A 20 -10.35 4.34 1.36
CA LYS A 20 -10.50 4.08 2.80
C LYS A 20 -9.83 2.80 3.26
N PHE A 21 -9.53 1.86 2.36
CA PHE A 21 -8.83 0.64 2.72
C PHE A 21 -7.32 0.87 2.79
N ASN A 22 -6.67 0.04 3.60
CA ASN A 22 -5.23 -0.08 3.53
C ASN A 22 -4.83 -0.56 2.13
N THR A 23 -3.86 0.12 1.51
CA THR A 23 -3.46 -0.15 0.13
C THR A 23 -3.01 -1.60 -0.06
N VAL A 24 -2.31 -2.18 0.92
CA VAL A 24 -1.84 -3.58 0.84
C VAL A 24 -3.01 -4.54 0.88
N GLU A 25 -3.97 -4.32 1.77
CA GLU A 25 -5.13 -5.21 1.90
C GLU A 25 -6.00 -5.16 0.64
N ALA A 26 -6.14 -3.96 0.07
CA ALA A 26 -6.80 -3.77 -1.22
C ALA A 26 -6.05 -4.51 -2.33
N PHE A 27 -4.74 -4.35 -2.44
CA PHE A 27 -3.95 -5.07 -3.45
C PHE A 27 -4.01 -6.58 -3.32
N ASP A 28 -3.98 -7.11 -2.09
CA ASP A 28 -4.01 -8.55 -1.89
C ASP A 28 -5.40 -9.15 -2.17
N SER A 29 -6.46 -8.43 -1.76
CA SER A 29 -7.84 -8.92 -1.80
C SER A 29 -8.59 -8.62 -3.10
N LEU A 30 -8.25 -7.51 -3.78
CA LEU A 30 -9.02 -7.00 -4.92
C LEU A 30 -8.37 -7.28 -6.27
N LEU A 31 -7.06 -7.50 -6.30
CA LEU A 31 -6.35 -7.76 -7.55
C LEU A 31 -6.78 -9.09 -8.16
N ASP A 32 -7.08 -9.06 -9.47
CA ASP A 32 -7.55 -10.17 -10.29
C ASP A 32 -8.97 -10.68 -9.92
N THR A 33 -9.74 -9.87 -9.19
CA THR A 33 -11.11 -10.25 -8.81
C THR A 33 -12.15 -9.88 -9.85
N HIS A 34 -11.99 -8.73 -10.52
CA HIS A 34 -12.93 -8.22 -11.52
C HIS A 34 -12.32 -7.06 -12.32
N ASP A 35 -12.50 -7.02 -13.64
CA ASP A 35 -11.91 -6.01 -14.53
C ASP A 35 -12.15 -4.55 -14.06
N LYS A 36 -13.37 -4.27 -13.60
CA LYS A 36 -13.74 -2.94 -13.06
C LYS A 36 -12.93 -2.59 -11.81
N ILE A 37 -12.75 -3.56 -10.91
CA ILE A 37 -11.98 -3.37 -9.68
C ILE A 37 -10.49 -3.24 -10.01
N ASP A 38 -9.99 -4.06 -10.92
CA ASP A 38 -8.59 -4.03 -11.34
C ASP A 38 -8.21 -2.66 -11.92
N LYS A 39 -9.08 -2.04 -12.72
CA LYS A 39 -8.85 -0.66 -13.20
C LYS A 39 -8.68 0.33 -12.05
N LEU A 40 -9.50 0.22 -11.01
CA LEU A 40 -9.48 1.13 -9.87
C LEU A 40 -8.23 0.94 -9.00
N VAL A 41 -7.74 -0.29 -8.88
CA VAL A 41 -6.50 -0.63 -8.17
C VAL A 41 -5.28 0.07 -8.80
N TYR A 42 -5.32 0.37 -10.10
CA TYR A 42 -4.26 1.10 -10.80
C TYR A 42 -4.54 2.60 -10.95
N ASP A 43 -5.67 3.10 -10.46
CA ASP A 43 -6.07 4.49 -10.62
C ASP A 43 -5.10 5.45 -9.88
N PRO A 44 -4.68 6.59 -10.49
CA PRO A 44 -3.79 7.55 -9.85
C PRO A 44 -4.32 8.15 -8.53
N ILE A 45 -5.64 8.24 -8.35
CA ILE A 45 -6.26 8.72 -7.10
C ILE A 45 -5.98 7.73 -5.98
N PHE A 46 -6.08 6.43 -6.27
CA PHE A 46 -5.80 5.37 -5.31
C PHE A 46 -4.30 5.16 -5.08
N THR A 47 -3.49 5.29 -6.14
CA THR A 47 -2.08 4.90 -6.13
C THR A 47 -1.10 6.02 -5.80
N ASN A 48 -1.55 7.27 -5.66
CA ASN A 48 -0.64 8.38 -5.33
C ASN A 48 -0.04 8.28 -3.92
N ARG A 49 -0.74 7.65 -2.97
CA ARG A 49 -0.27 7.50 -1.60
C ARG A 49 -0.48 6.07 -1.16
N LEU A 50 0.60 5.28 -1.17
CA LEU A 50 0.54 3.89 -0.74
C LEU A 50 0.94 3.79 0.72
N THR A 51 0.15 3.04 1.49
CA THR A 51 0.54 2.58 2.81
C THR A 51 0.81 1.10 2.74
N LEU A 52 2.09 0.74 2.81
CA LEU A 52 2.63 -0.59 2.59
C LEU A 52 3.02 -1.27 3.90
N PHE A 53 2.08 -1.27 4.82
CA PHE A 53 2.14 -1.98 6.09
C PHE A 53 0.74 -2.15 6.64
N LYS A 54 0.50 -3.10 7.54
CA LYS A 54 -0.82 -3.34 8.12
C LYS A 54 -0.87 -2.86 9.57
N TRP A 55 -1.95 -2.18 9.95
CA TRP A 55 -2.21 -1.89 11.36
C TRP A 55 -2.87 -3.11 12.01
N SER A 56 -2.31 -3.55 13.13
CA SER A 56 -2.93 -4.53 14.00
C SER A 56 -3.92 -3.86 14.95
N SER A 57 -4.82 -4.64 15.55
CA SER A 57 -5.79 -4.17 16.54
C SER A 57 -5.14 -3.53 17.78
N ASN A 58 -3.85 -3.78 18.00
CA ASN A 58 -3.11 -3.29 19.14
C ASN A 58 -2.33 -2.00 18.83
N ASN A 59 -2.65 -1.31 17.73
CA ASN A 59 -1.89 -0.16 17.20
C ASN A 59 -0.41 -0.47 16.92
N ILE A 60 -0.10 -1.73 16.68
CA ILE A 60 1.23 -2.18 16.23
C ILE A 60 1.16 -2.35 14.72
N ILE A 61 2.27 -2.12 14.03
CA ILE A 61 2.35 -2.41 12.60
C ILE A 61 2.77 -3.86 12.40
N ASP A 62 1.89 -4.63 11.79
CA ASP A 62 2.15 -6.02 11.40
C ASP A 62 3.10 -6.06 10.20
N LEU A 63 4.03 -7.01 10.25
CA LEU A 63 4.91 -7.31 9.13
C LEU A 63 4.08 -7.81 7.96
N LEU A 64 4.39 -7.28 6.77
CA LEU A 64 3.85 -7.85 5.55
C LEU A 64 4.55 -9.18 5.27
N TYR A 65 3.77 -10.19 4.90
CA TYR A 65 4.34 -11.45 4.44
C TYR A 65 5.16 -11.24 3.15
N ASP A 66 6.24 -11.99 3.00
CA ASP A 66 7.14 -11.88 1.84
C ASP A 66 6.42 -12.02 0.52
N TYR A 67 5.44 -12.94 0.43
CA TYR A 67 4.66 -13.15 -0.80
C TYR A 67 3.83 -11.92 -1.20
N VAL A 68 3.38 -11.12 -0.23
CA VAL A 68 2.62 -9.88 -0.48
C VAL A 68 3.56 -8.82 -1.05
N ILE A 69 4.75 -8.69 -0.47
CA ILE A 69 5.78 -7.77 -0.96
C ILE A 69 6.22 -8.17 -2.38
N ASP A 70 6.46 -9.46 -2.63
CA ASP A 70 6.83 -9.95 -3.96
C ASP A 70 5.70 -9.70 -4.97
N ARG A 71 4.45 -10.00 -4.61
CA ARG A 71 3.30 -9.72 -5.49
C ARG A 71 3.21 -8.23 -5.83
N LEU A 72 3.36 -7.36 -4.84
CA LEU A 72 3.36 -5.92 -5.01
C LEU A 72 4.51 -5.49 -5.95
N CYS A 73 5.72 -5.95 -5.68
CA CYS A 73 6.91 -5.65 -6.46
C CYS A 73 6.75 -6.13 -7.90
N PHE A 74 6.51 -7.42 -8.13
CA PHE A 74 6.53 -7.94 -9.50
C PHE A 74 5.29 -7.61 -10.34
N ARG A 75 4.12 -7.37 -9.72
CA ARG A 75 2.86 -7.22 -10.48
C ARG A 75 2.28 -5.82 -10.48
N ILE A 76 2.44 -5.08 -9.38
CA ILE A 76 1.71 -3.83 -9.14
C ILE A 76 2.61 -2.63 -9.38
N LEU A 77 3.76 -2.56 -8.69
CA LEU A 77 4.70 -1.43 -8.80
C LEU A 77 5.11 -1.09 -10.25
N PRO A 78 5.39 -2.04 -11.16
CA PRO A 78 5.74 -1.73 -12.55
C PRO A 78 4.67 -0.90 -13.29
N LYS A 79 3.42 -1.00 -12.85
CA LYS A 79 2.27 -0.34 -13.48
C LYS A 79 1.95 1.02 -12.86
N ILE A 80 2.32 1.24 -11.60
CA ILE A 80 1.88 2.40 -10.82
C ILE A 80 3.02 3.29 -10.33
N TYR A 81 4.28 2.91 -10.51
CA TYR A 81 5.43 3.65 -9.95
C TYR A 81 5.44 5.15 -10.30
N ASN A 82 4.96 5.49 -11.50
CA ASN A 82 4.84 6.88 -11.95
C ASN A 82 3.75 7.67 -11.20
N ASN A 83 2.74 7.02 -10.64
CA ASN A 83 1.65 7.70 -9.93
C ASN A 83 2.00 7.97 -8.47
N ILE A 84 2.93 7.20 -7.92
CA ILE A 84 3.28 7.23 -6.49
C ILE A 84 3.98 8.54 -6.15
N LYS A 85 3.37 9.26 -5.22
CA LYS A 85 3.81 10.54 -4.68
C LYS A 85 4.29 10.42 -3.24
N TRP A 86 3.69 9.49 -2.49
CA TRP A 86 3.99 9.23 -1.10
C TRP A 86 4.00 7.72 -0.81
N LEU A 87 5.04 7.24 -0.13
CA LEU A 87 5.13 5.86 0.36
C LEU A 87 5.20 5.86 1.88
N ASN A 88 4.33 5.10 2.54
CA ASN A 88 4.53 4.71 3.93
C ASN A 88 4.96 3.25 3.96
N LEU A 89 6.14 2.96 4.50
CA LEU A 89 6.75 1.63 4.48
C LEU A 89 7.07 1.15 5.90
N GLU A 90 6.97 -0.16 6.08
CA GLU A 90 7.62 -0.84 7.20
C GLU A 90 9.13 -0.92 6.93
N PHE A 91 9.96 -0.72 7.96
CA PHE A 91 11.41 -0.53 7.81
C PHE A 91 12.12 -1.71 7.12
N LEU A 92 11.78 -2.95 7.45
CA LEU A 92 12.40 -4.14 6.87
C LEU A 92 12.04 -4.33 5.39
N SER A 93 10.93 -3.76 4.92
CA SER A 93 10.49 -3.81 3.53
C SER A 93 11.11 -2.75 2.60
N ILE A 94 11.84 -1.77 3.16
CA ILE A 94 12.36 -0.60 2.42
C ILE A 94 13.18 -1.03 1.20
N ASP A 95 14.20 -1.85 1.39
CA ASP A 95 15.13 -2.19 0.32
C ASP A 95 14.42 -2.90 -0.83
N ARG A 96 13.49 -3.81 -0.50
CA ARG A 96 12.73 -4.56 -1.50
C ARG A 96 11.84 -3.65 -2.33
N ILE A 97 11.18 -2.68 -1.70
CA ILE A 97 10.24 -1.79 -2.38
C ILE A 97 10.97 -0.68 -3.12
N LEU A 98 11.86 0.05 -2.43
CA LEU A 98 12.56 1.20 -3.01
C LEU A 98 13.56 0.82 -4.09
N CYS A 99 14.19 -0.36 -4.02
CA CYS A 99 15.11 -0.79 -5.07
C CYS A 99 14.40 -1.37 -6.30
N PHE A 100 13.08 -1.62 -6.22
CA PHE A 100 12.36 -2.27 -7.30
C PHE A 100 12.07 -1.35 -8.49
N ALA A 101 11.83 -0.06 -8.24
CA ALA A 101 11.49 0.90 -9.28
C ALA A 101 12.11 2.28 -9.01
N ILE A 102 12.25 3.07 -10.08
CA ILE A 102 12.54 4.50 -9.97
C ILE A 102 11.20 5.20 -9.82
N TYR A 103 10.97 5.93 -8.72
CA TYR A 103 9.72 6.64 -8.47
C TYR A 103 9.85 8.13 -8.82
N PRO A 104 9.58 8.56 -10.07
CA PRO A 104 9.92 9.91 -10.52
C PRO A 104 9.09 11.02 -9.84
N ASN A 105 7.92 10.68 -9.29
CA ASN A 105 7.01 11.62 -8.65
C ASN A 105 7.01 11.51 -7.12
N LEU A 106 7.88 10.68 -6.54
CA LEU A 106 7.97 10.48 -5.10
C LEU A 106 8.57 11.71 -4.43
N TYR A 107 7.82 12.34 -3.53
CA TYR A 107 8.30 13.47 -2.72
C TYR A 107 8.17 13.23 -1.22
N GLY A 108 7.59 12.10 -0.80
CA GLY A 108 7.41 11.79 0.62
C GLY A 108 7.58 10.31 0.94
N LEU A 109 8.27 10.06 2.05
CA LEU A 109 8.54 8.73 2.59
C LEU A 109 8.27 8.75 4.09
N GLY A 110 7.36 7.90 4.55
CA GLY A 110 7.12 7.60 5.96
C GLY A 110 7.66 6.22 6.28
N LEU A 111 8.51 6.12 7.30
CA LEU A 111 9.12 4.87 7.72
C LEU A 111 8.64 4.49 9.12
N PHE A 112 8.28 3.22 9.28
CA PHE A 112 7.63 2.69 10.47
C PHE A 112 8.36 1.45 10.98
N ASN A 113 8.19 1.15 12.27
CA ASN A 113 8.92 0.07 12.96
C ASN A 113 10.44 0.20 12.80
N MET A 114 10.97 1.43 12.79
CA MET A 114 12.41 1.63 12.86
C MET A 114 12.93 1.03 14.17
N PRO A 115 14.03 0.25 14.13
CA PRO A 115 14.65 -0.23 15.34
C PRO A 115 15.06 0.98 16.19
N ILE A 116 14.59 1.00 17.44
CA ILE A 116 15.10 1.96 18.42
C ILE A 116 16.50 1.49 18.77
N ASP A 117 17.50 2.31 18.46
CA ASP A 117 18.88 2.01 18.80
C ASP A 117 19.01 2.05 20.33
N GLU A 118 19.03 0.89 21.00
CA GLU A 118 19.15 0.78 22.47
C GLU A 118 20.56 1.13 23.00
N THR A 119 21.38 1.83 22.21
CA THR A 119 22.75 2.15 22.58
C THR A 119 22.92 3.56 23.13
N VAL A 120 22.32 3.87 24.30
CA VAL A 120 22.94 4.78 25.30
C VAL A 120 22.49 4.41 26.72
N SER A 121 22.91 3.23 27.21
CA SER A 121 23.05 3.03 28.66
C SER A 121 24.43 3.54 29.09
N VAL A 122 24.56 4.87 29.22
CA VAL A 122 25.66 5.43 30.03
C VAL A 122 25.24 5.28 31.48
N ASN A 123 25.71 4.20 32.10
CA ASN A 123 25.74 4.06 33.55
C ASN A 123 26.40 5.32 34.14
N ARG A 124 25.65 6.08 34.93
CA ARG A 124 26.19 7.06 35.89
C ARG A 124 25.88 6.58 37.29
#